data_AF-A0A8S3JJ25-F1
#
_entry.id   AF-A0A8S3JJ25-F1
#
_cell.length_a   1.000
_cell.length_b   1.000
_cell.length_c   1.000
_cell.angle_alpha   90.00
_cell.angle_beta   90.00
_cell.angle_gamma   90.00
#
_symmetry.space_group_name_H-M   'P 1'
#
loop_
_entity.id
_entity.type
_entity.pdbx_description
1 polymer ?
#
loop_
_entity_poly.entity_id
_entity_poly.type
_entity_poly.pdbx_seq_one_letter_code
_entity_poly.pdbx_strand_id
1 'polypeptide(L)'
;MKYLGPDFNKIAGSDLDGDGYFVYWGQELRLKSQVKPLDYTPDRKQYQSKPISPEDVINYCLSTLSMTSSGEIYNLHAIIVDKNYENYQQRTCQPLAIELARMFSSAVDSGKTGYIIDKKRIKSIREKYGQKYPDFLGKDEKRSYTSESIVGKLYRNALNYIHGNLKQLEAVFSQLNIIESEQEILPHTNLVRK
;
A
#
# COMPACT_ATOMS: atom_id res chain seq x y z
N MET A 1 -39.47 6.90 -1.31
CA MET A 1 -38.11 7.30 -0.89
C MET A 1 -37.29 6.03 -0.78
N LYS A 2 -36.37 5.74 -1.72
CA LYS A 2 -35.42 4.62 -1.54
C LYS A 2 -34.35 5.10 -0.58
N TYR A 3 -34.18 4.40 0.53
CA TYR A 3 -33.06 4.62 1.44
C TYR A 3 -31.75 4.44 0.66
N LEU A 4 -31.02 5.51 0.38
CA LEU A 4 -29.63 5.48 -0.09
C LEU A 4 -28.73 5.31 1.13
N GLY A 5 -28.80 4.14 1.78
CA GLY A 5 -27.75 3.76 2.72
C GLY A 5 -26.39 3.69 2.01
N PRO A 6 -25.27 3.83 2.74
CA PRO A 6 -23.96 3.60 2.17
C PRO A 6 -23.90 2.20 1.57
N ASP A 7 -23.48 2.13 0.31
CA ASP A 7 -23.25 0.85 -0.37
C ASP A 7 -21.82 0.43 -0.04
N PHE A 8 -21.67 -0.32 1.05
CA PHE A 8 -20.38 -0.62 1.69
C PHE A 8 -19.40 -1.31 0.74
N ASN A 9 -19.90 -2.14 -0.18
CA ASN A 9 -19.10 -2.77 -1.22
C ASN A 9 -18.38 -1.76 -2.15
N LYS A 10 -18.87 -0.52 -2.26
CA LYS A 10 -18.23 0.56 -3.05
C LYS A 10 -17.01 1.15 -2.34
N ILE A 11 -16.82 0.82 -1.07
CA ILE A 11 -15.69 1.25 -0.25
C ILE A 11 -14.72 0.06 -0.17
N ALA A 12 -13.90 -0.10 -1.21
CA ALA A 12 -12.86 -1.12 -1.27
C ALA A 12 -13.34 -2.58 -1.06
N GLY A 13 -14.58 -2.91 -1.43
CA GLY A 13 -15.14 -4.26 -1.24
C GLY A 13 -15.52 -4.58 0.20
N SER A 14 -15.61 -3.56 1.06
CA SER A 14 -15.96 -3.67 2.47
C SER A 14 -17.33 -4.29 2.73
N ASP A 15 -17.47 -4.94 3.88
CA ASP A 15 -18.72 -5.45 4.41
C ASP A 15 -18.93 -5.01 5.89
N LEU A 16 -19.96 -5.55 6.55
CA LEU A 16 -20.33 -5.17 7.91
C LEU A 16 -19.91 -6.21 8.95
N ASP A 17 -18.81 -6.93 8.71
CA ASP A 17 -18.27 -7.93 9.63
C ASP A 17 -17.25 -7.37 10.65
N GLY A 18 -16.88 -6.10 10.51
CA GLY A 18 -15.94 -5.42 11.42
C GLY A 18 -15.16 -4.25 10.82
N ASP A 19 -15.42 -3.87 9.56
CA ASP A 19 -14.68 -2.81 8.89
C ASP A 19 -14.83 -1.43 9.56
N GLY A 20 -13.69 -0.72 9.64
CA GLY A 20 -13.64 0.65 10.12
C GLY A 20 -13.81 1.66 8.98
N TYR A 21 -14.68 2.65 9.17
CA TYR A 21 -14.90 3.72 8.19
C TYR A 21 -14.37 5.05 8.70
N PHE A 22 -13.57 5.72 7.88
CA PHE A 22 -13.22 7.12 8.11
C PHE A 22 -14.37 8.01 7.62
N VAL A 23 -15.02 8.72 8.53
CA VAL A 23 -16.11 9.65 8.20
C VAL A 23 -15.71 11.07 8.57
N TYR A 24 -15.78 11.97 7.60
CA TYR A 24 -15.39 13.37 7.76
C TYR A 24 -16.51 14.30 7.31
N TRP A 25 -16.91 15.21 8.21
CA TRP A 25 -18.04 16.14 8.02
C TRP A 25 -17.61 17.59 7.79
N GLY A 26 -16.30 17.87 7.84
CA GLY A 26 -15.78 19.22 7.70
C GLY A 26 -15.94 19.76 6.27
N GLN A 27 -15.96 21.08 6.13
CA GLN A 27 -16.16 21.72 4.83
C GLN A 27 -14.88 21.74 3.98
N GLU A 28 -13.72 21.51 4.60
CA GLU A 28 -12.40 21.75 3.98
C GLU A 28 -12.00 20.66 2.98
N LEU A 29 -12.59 19.46 3.09
CA LEU A 29 -12.33 18.33 2.20
C LEU A 29 -13.58 17.95 1.40
N ARG A 30 -14.40 18.94 1.03
CA ARG A 30 -15.56 18.69 0.15
C ARG A 30 -15.12 18.17 -1.21
N LEU A 31 -15.56 16.96 -1.55
CA LEU A 31 -15.33 16.35 -2.85
C LEU A 31 -16.02 17.19 -3.94
N LYS A 32 -15.24 17.64 -4.93
CA LYS A 32 -15.76 18.42 -6.08
C LYS A 32 -16.40 17.53 -7.14
N SER A 33 -16.02 16.26 -7.18
CA SER A 33 -16.55 15.27 -8.13
C SER A 33 -16.60 13.89 -7.48
N GLN A 34 -17.49 13.06 -8.01
CA GLN A 34 -17.57 11.63 -7.68
C GLN A 34 -17.14 10.84 -8.91
N VAL A 35 -16.32 9.81 -8.68
CA VAL A 35 -15.92 8.86 -9.72
C VAL A 35 -16.74 7.59 -9.52
N LYS A 36 -17.11 6.93 -10.62
CA LYS A 36 -17.77 5.63 -10.55
C LYS A 36 -16.85 4.66 -9.78
N PRO A 37 -17.34 3.99 -8.73
CA PRO A 37 -16.54 3.00 -8.01
C PRO A 37 -16.15 1.86 -8.94
N LEU A 38 -15.02 1.24 -8.64
CA LEU A 38 -14.65 -0.01 -9.29
C LEU A 38 -15.70 -1.08 -8.95
N ASP A 39 -16.13 -1.82 -9.96
CA ASP A 39 -17.04 -2.94 -9.75
C ASP A 39 -16.30 -4.06 -9.01
N TYR A 40 -16.70 -4.29 -7.76
CA TYR A 40 -16.23 -5.39 -6.95
C TYR A 40 -17.15 -6.59 -7.20
N THR A 41 -16.81 -7.38 -8.22
CA THR A 41 -17.39 -8.70 -8.43
C THR A 41 -16.42 -9.73 -7.85
N PRO A 42 -16.78 -10.45 -6.78
CA PRO A 42 -15.89 -11.44 -6.17
C PRO A 42 -15.50 -12.53 -7.17
N ASP A 43 -14.25 -12.98 -7.11
CA ASP A 43 -13.81 -14.13 -7.89
C ASP A 43 -14.61 -15.39 -7.52
N ARG A 44 -14.86 -16.24 -8.52
CA ARG A 44 -15.64 -17.47 -8.33
C ARG A 44 -14.87 -18.38 -7.37
N LYS A 45 -15.46 -18.64 -6.19
CA LYS A 45 -14.91 -19.58 -5.20
C LYS A 45 -14.64 -20.93 -5.86
N GLN A 46 -13.43 -21.45 -5.70
CA GLN A 46 -13.10 -22.81 -6.12
C GLN A 46 -13.62 -23.77 -5.06
N TYR A 47 -14.65 -24.56 -5.40
CA TYR A 47 -15.17 -25.60 -4.53
C TYR A 47 -14.55 -26.95 -4.91
N GLN A 48 -13.89 -27.59 -3.95
CA GLN A 48 -13.44 -28.97 -4.07
C GLN A 48 -14.55 -29.89 -3.56
N SER A 49 -15.04 -30.79 -4.41
CA SER A 49 -16.08 -31.77 -4.06
C SER A 49 -15.56 -32.99 -3.29
N LYS A 50 -14.25 -33.09 -3.09
CA LYS A 50 -13.58 -34.21 -2.42
C LYS A 50 -13.41 -33.92 -0.92
N PRO A 51 -13.40 -34.95 -0.05
CA PRO A 51 -13.01 -34.78 1.35
C PRO A 51 -11.63 -34.12 1.45
N ILE A 52 -11.50 -33.13 2.34
CA ILE A 52 -10.25 -32.40 2.56
C ILE A 52 -9.24 -33.33 3.23
N SER A 53 -8.04 -33.46 2.67
CA SER A 53 -6.94 -34.21 3.29
C SER A 53 -5.99 -33.29 4.08
N PRO A 54 -5.16 -33.83 4.99
CA PRO A 54 -4.07 -33.06 5.60
C PRO A 54 -3.12 -32.44 4.57
N GLU A 55 -2.85 -33.14 3.47
CA GLU A 55 -2.02 -32.63 2.37
C GLU A 55 -2.63 -31.41 1.69
N ASP A 56 -3.96 -31.37 1.52
CA ASP A 56 -4.66 -30.20 0.97
C ASP A 56 -4.44 -28.97 1.87
N VAL A 57 -4.50 -29.15 3.19
CA VAL A 57 -4.24 -28.08 4.16
C VAL A 57 -2.79 -27.59 4.09
N ILE A 58 -1.82 -28.51 4.02
CA ILE A 58 -0.40 -28.14 3.88
C ILE A 58 -0.16 -27.36 2.59
N ASN A 59 -0.68 -27.87 1.46
CA ASN A 59 -0.55 -27.22 0.16
C ASN A 59 -1.20 -25.83 0.14
N TYR A 60 -2.36 -25.68 0.80
CA TYR A 60 -3.04 -24.40 0.95
C TYR A 60 -2.24 -23.40 1.80
N CYS A 61 -1.66 -23.85 2.91
CA CYS A 61 -0.80 -23.00 3.73
C CYS A 61 0.44 -22.54 2.95
N LEU A 62 1.10 -23.46 2.25
CA LEU A 62 2.27 -23.15 1.42
C LEU A 62 1.93 -22.18 0.29
N SER A 63 0.79 -22.39 -0.40
CA SER A 63 0.35 -21.50 -1.46
C SER A 63 0.08 -20.10 -0.90
N THR A 64 -0.71 -19.99 0.18
CA THR A 64 -1.04 -18.72 0.84
C THR A 64 0.20 -17.94 1.28
N LEU A 65 1.17 -18.60 1.93
CA LEU A 65 2.43 -17.97 2.34
C LEU A 65 3.25 -17.47 1.14
N SER A 66 3.24 -18.22 0.04
CA SER A 66 3.95 -17.84 -1.18
C SER A 66 3.26 -16.74 -2.00
N MET A 67 2.01 -16.39 -1.67
CA MET A 67 1.13 -15.54 -2.48
C MET A 67 1.08 -14.08 -2.07
N THR A 68 1.85 -13.66 -1.06
CA THR A 68 1.91 -12.26 -0.60
C THR A 68 2.54 -11.36 -1.67
N SER A 69 1.71 -10.86 -2.58
CA SER A 69 2.09 -9.92 -3.65
C SER A 69 1.33 -8.60 -3.57
N SER A 70 0.40 -8.45 -2.61
CA SER A 70 -0.38 -7.22 -2.39
C SER A 70 0.50 -6.00 -2.21
N GLY A 71 1.56 -6.10 -1.40
CA GLY A 71 2.51 -5.00 -1.20
C GLY A 71 3.27 -4.61 -2.47
N GLU A 72 3.60 -5.57 -3.33
CA GLU A 72 4.23 -5.29 -4.62
C GLU A 72 3.25 -4.62 -5.59
N ILE A 73 2.03 -5.14 -5.69
CA ILE A 73 0.97 -4.58 -6.52
C ILE A 73 0.63 -3.15 -6.07
N TYR A 74 0.54 -2.91 -4.76
CA TYR A 74 0.33 -1.58 -4.18
C TYR A 74 1.44 -0.61 -4.59
N ASN A 75 2.71 -1.01 -4.45
CA ASN A 75 3.83 -0.15 -4.82
C ASN A 75 3.82 0.18 -6.31
N LEU A 76 3.53 -0.81 -7.18
CA LEU A 76 3.40 -0.57 -8.62
C LEU A 76 2.23 0.38 -8.92
N HIS A 77 1.08 0.18 -8.28
CA HIS A 77 -0.07 1.07 -8.43
C HIS A 77 0.29 2.51 -8.02
N ALA A 78 0.95 2.69 -6.88
CA ALA A 78 1.41 4.00 -6.42
C ALA A 78 2.37 4.65 -7.42
N ILE A 79 3.31 3.89 -8.00
CA ILE A 79 4.23 4.39 -9.04
C ILE A 79 3.47 4.83 -10.29
N ILE A 80 2.55 4.01 -10.78
CA ILE A 80 1.78 4.26 -12.00
C ILE A 80 0.85 5.47 -11.85
N VAL A 81 0.24 5.61 -10.68
CA VAL A 81 -0.66 6.71 -10.38
C VAL A 81 0.11 7.99 -10.07
N ASP A 82 1.34 7.91 -9.55
CA ASP A 82 2.15 9.10 -9.30
C ASP A 82 2.82 9.64 -10.57
N LYS A 83 3.37 8.77 -11.44
CA LYS A 83 3.96 9.18 -12.72
C LYS A 83 2.86 9.40 -13.76
N ASN A 84 2.42 10.64 -13.98
CA ASN A 84 1.73 11.19 -15.17
C ASN A 84 0.91 12.43 -14.73
N TYR A 85 1.31 13.65 -15.10
CA TYR A 85 0.76 14.87 -14.48
C TYR A 85 0.04 15.79 -15.47
N GLU A 86 -1.30 15.83 -15.35
CA GLU A 86 -2.15 17.05 -15.42
C GLU A 86 -3.44 16.90 -14.55
N ASN A 87 -4.03 15.69 -14.43
CA ASN A 87 -5.30 15.48 -13.71
C ASN A 87 -5.33 14.18 -12.85
N TYR A 88 -5.71 14.29 -11.56
CA TYR A 88 -5.80 13.18 -10.60
C TYR A 88 -6.78 12.06 -11.01
N GLN A 89 -7.95 12.42 -11.52
CA GLN A 89 -8.95 11.43 -11.93
C GLN A 89 -8.46 10.61 -13.13
N GLN A 90 -7.75 11.24 -14.07
CA GLN A 90 -7.22 10.55 -15.25
C GLN A 90 -6.14 9.51 -14.85
N ARG A 91 -5.23 9.86 -13.93
CA ARG A 91 -4.19 8.92 -13.45
C ARG A 91 -4.73 7.74 -12.65
N THR A 92 -5.81 7.91 -11.86
CA THR A 92 -6.40 6.80 -11.08
C THR A 92 -7.33 5.93 -11.92
N CYS A 93 -7.96 6.50 -12.96
CA CYS A 93 -8.89 5.78 -13.82
C CYS A 93 -8.24 5.23 -15.10
N GLN A 94 -6.94 5.42 -15.30
CA GLN A 94 -6.27 4.85 -16.47
C GLN A 94 -6.27 3.31 -16.41
N PRO A 95 -6.29 2.61 -17.56
CA PRO A 95 -6.47 1.16 -17.61
C PRO A 95 -5.50 0.37 -16.73
N LEU A 96 -4.21 0.75 -16.71
CA LEU A 96 -3.20 0.04 -15.91
C LEU A 96 -3.38 0.25 -14.39
N ALA A 97 -3.83 1.42 -13.96
CA ALA A 97 -4.15 1.66 -12.55
C ALA A 97 -5.36 0.81 -12.12
N ILE A 98 -6.41 0.78 -12.95
CA ILE A 98 -7.58 -0.08 -12.72
C ILE A 98 -7.20 -1.56 -12.68
N GLU A 99 -6.33 -2.02 -13.59
CA GLU A 99 -5.82 -3.40 -13.63
C GLU A 99 -5.11 -3.75 -12.30
N LEU A 100 -4.18 -2.91 -11.84
CA LEU A 100 -3.46 -3.12 -10.59
C LEU A 100 -4.39 -3.06 -9.37
N ALA A 101 -5.40 -2.18 -9.37
CA ALA A 101 -6.40 -2.12 -8.30
C ALA A 101 -7.22 -3.42 -8.21
N ARG A 102 -7.62 -3.99 -9.36
CA ARG A 102 -8.29 -5.31 -9.39
C ARG A 102 -7.38 -6.43 -8.88
N MET A 103 -6.13 -6.47 -9.34
CA MET A 103 -5.15 -7.45 -8.85
C MET A 103 -4.94 -7.33 -7.34
N PHE A 104 -4.90 -6.11 -6.81
CA PHE A 104 -4.76 -5.87 -5.38
C PHE A 104 -5.98 -6.41 -4.61
N SER A 105 -7.19 -6.15 -5.10
CA SER A 105 -8.43 -6.68 -4.52
C SER A 105 -8.40 -8.22 -4.48
N SER A 106 -8.10 -8.88 -5.61
CA SER A 106 -7.97 -10.35 -5.65
C SER A 106 -6.83 -10.86 -4.76
N ALA A 107 -5.77 -10.07 -4.53
CA ALA A 107 -4.68 -10.43 -3.62
C ALA A 107 -5.15 -10.54 -2.17
N VAL A 108 -5.92 -9.54 -1.72
CA VAL A 108 -6.47 -9.49 -0.36
C VAL A 108 -7.43 -10.66 -0.14
N ASP A 109 -8.24 -10.98 -1.14
CA ASP A 109 -9.22 -12.07 -1.07
C ASP A 109 -8.66 -13.45 -1.43
N SER A 110 -7.37 -13.56 -1.76
CA SER A 110 -6.77 -14.82 -2.19
C SER A 110 -6.85 -15.91 -1.12
N GLY A 111 -6.69 -15.54 0.16
CA GLY A 111 -6.87 -16.44 1.30
C GLY A 111 -8.33 -16.79 1.63
N LYS A 112 -9.31 -16.21 0.92
CA LYS A 112 -10.74 -16.58 1.02
C LYS A 112 -11.20 -17.38 -0.21
N THR A 113 -10.61 -17.10 -1.36
CA THR A 113 -11.07 -17.59 -2.67
C THR A 113 -10.22 -18.74 -3.21
N GLY A 114 -8.98 -18.89 -2.73
CA GLY A 114 -7.98 -19.76 -3.32
C GLY A 114 -7.43 -19.24 -4.65
N TYR A 115 -7.76 -18.00 -5.04
CA TYR A 115 -7.32 -17.43 -6.31
C TYR A 115 -5.82 -17.11 -6.29
N ILE A 116 -5.08 -17.63 -7.28
CA ILE A 116 -3.64 -17.42 -7.43
C ILE A 116 -3.40 -16.30 -8.44
N ILE A 117 -2.76 -15.22 -7.99
CA ILE A 117 -2.44 -14.08 -8.84
C ILE A 117 -1.34 -14.42 -9.84
N ASP A 118 -1.49 -13.93 -11.07
CA ASP A 118 -0.47 -14.04 -12.11
C ASP A 118 0.78 -13.20 -11.79
N LYS A 119 1.77 -13.84 -11.19
CA LYS A 119 3.09 -13.26 -10.89
C LYS A 119 3.87 -12.84 -12.14
N LYS A 120 3.60 -13.44 -13.32
CA LYS A 120 4.30 -13.06 -14.56
C LYS A 120 3.85 -11.67 -15.00
N ARG A 121 2.56 -11.37 -14.88
CA ARG A 121 2.03 -10.04 -15.18
C ARG A 121 2.58 -8.97 -14.25
N ILE A 122 2.63 -9.24 -12.94
CA ILE A 122 3.26 -8.35 -11.95
C ILE A 122 4.72 -8.08 -12.32
N LYS A 123 5.48 -9.14 -12.62
CA LYS A 123 6.89 -9.04 -13.02
C LYS A 123 7.07 -8.16 -14.26
N SER A 124 6.25 -8.35 -15.29
CA SER A 124 6.29 -7.55 -16.52
C SER A 124 6.03 -6.05 -16.25
N ILE A 125 5.05 -5.73 -15.41
CA ILE A 125 4.75 -4.34 -15.04
C ILE A 125 5.91 -3.75 -14.24
N ARG A 126 6.48 -4.50 -13.28
CA ARG A 126 7.65 -4.06 -12.50
C ARG A 126 8.85 -3.79 -13.38
N GLU A 127 9.15 -4.67 -14.34
CA GLU A 127 10.25 -4.50 -15.28
C GLU A 127 10.06 -3.29 -16.19
N LYS A 128 8.83 -2.86 -16.45
CA LYS A 128 8.54 -1.69 -17.27
C LYS A 128 8.51 -0.36 -16.51
N TYR A 129 8.03 -0.36 -15.26
CA TYR A 129 7.73 0.87 -14.52
C TYR A 129 8.41 1.00 -13.14
N GLY A 130 8.87 -0.12 -12.57
CA GLY A 130 9.32 -0.27 -11.18
C GLY A 130 10.78 0.06 -10.91
N GLN A 131 11.46 0.81 -11.79
CA GLN A 131 12.88 1.17 -11.65
C GLN A 131 13.09 2.20 -10.54
N LYS A 132 12.18 3.17 -10.42
CA LYS A 132 12.21 4.21 -9.38
C LYS A 132 10.84 4.39 -8.75
N TYR A 133 10.86 4.66 -7.46
CA TYR A 133 9.71 4.79 -6.56
C TYR A 133 9.53 6.25 -6.17
N PRO A 134 8.29 6.73 -5.99
CA PRO A 134 8.11 8.05 -5.40
C PRO A 134 8.67 8.03 -3.97
N ASP A 135 9.30 9.14 -3.58
CA ASP A 135 9.98 9.32 -2.30
C ASP A 135 9.12 9.00 -1.08
N PHE A 136 7.81 9.23 -1.14
CA PHE A 136 6.88 8.88 -0.06
C PHE A 136 6.73 7.37 0.19
N LEU A 137 7.28 6.49 -0.66
CA LEU A 137 7.35 5.04 -0.41
C LEU A 137 8.60 4.62 0.38
N GLY A 138 9.44 5.56 0.79
CA GLY A 138 10.54 5.31 1.74
C GLY A 138 11.61 4.35 1.21
N LYS A 139 11.86 4.34 -0.10
CA LYS A 139 13.00 3.61 -0.68
C LYS A 139 14.27 4.44 -0.55
N ASP A 140 15.42 3.79 -0.69
CA ASP A 140 16.71 4.48 -0.73
C ASP A 140 16.74 5.55 -1.85
N GLU A 141 17.64 6.53 -1.71
CA GLU A 141 17.73 7.65 -2.65
C GLU A 141 18.00 7.21 -4.10
N LYS A 142 18.78 6.13 -4.29
CA LYS A 142 19.14 5.62 -5.62
C LYS A 142 17.92 5.06 -6.35
N ARG A 143 16.96 4.51 -5.60
CA ARG A 143 15.71 3.93 -6.10
C ARG A 143 14.53 4.89 -6.02
N SER A 144 14.74 6.13 -5.60
CA SER A 144 13.66 7.10 -5.42
C SER A 144 13.68 8.23 -6.45
N TYR A 145 12.52 8.88 -6.61
CA TYR A 145 12.37 10.17 -7.27
C TYR A 145 11.45 11.06 -6.43
N THR A 146 11.68 12.36 -6.49
CA THR A 146 10.85 13.36 -5.82
C THR A 146 9.45 13.39 -6.46
N SER A 147 8.41 12.99 -5.72
CA SER A 147 7.03 13.06 -6.23
C SER A 147 6.51 14.50 -6.22
N GLU A 148 5.88 14.93 -7.31
CA GLU A 148 5.23 16.24 -7.41
C GLU A 148 3.77 16.24 -6.93
N SER A 149 3.25 15.07 -6.59
CA SER A 149 1.90 14.92 -6.06
C SER A 149 1.77 15.55 -4.68
N ILE A 150 0.52 15.80 -4.28
CA ILE A 150 0.22 16.29 -2.94
C ILE A 150 0.75 15.35 -1.85
N VAL A 151 0.76 14.03 -2.11
CA VAL A 151 1.26 13.02 -1.16
C VAL A 151 2.76 13.18 -0.97
N GLY A 152 3.53 13.34 -2.06
CA GLY A 152 4.98 13.59 -1.99
C GLY A 152 5.31 14.88 -1.25
N LYS A 153 4.57 15.96 -1.53
CA LYS A 153 4.73 17.26 -0.85
C LYS A 153 4.43 17.17 0.65
N LEU A 154 3.32 16.54 1.02
CA LEU A 154 2.94 16.32 2.42
C LEU A 154 3.96 15.45 3.15
N TYR A 155 4.43 14.37 2.51
CA TYR A 155 5.47 13.49 3.06
C TYR A 155 6.75 14.27 3.39
N ARG A 156 7.28 15.04 2.43
CA ARG A 156 8.48 15.85 2.65
C ARG A 156 8.27 16.93 3.71
N ASN A 157 7.09 17.57 3.75
CA ASN A 157 6.77 18.55 4.79
C ASN A 157 6.74 17.91 6.19
N ALA A 158 6.13 16.73 6.31
CA ALA A 158 6.10 15.97 7.56
C ALA A 158 7.51 15.57 8.00
N LEU A 159 8.33 15.05 7.07
CA LEU A 159 9.74 14.76 7.36
C LEU A 159 10.50 16.01 7.81
N ASN A 160 10.35 17.14 7.11
CA ASN A 160 11.03 18.38 7.50
C ASN A 160 10.62 18.86 8.89
N TYR A 161 9.34 18.73 9.23
CA TYR A 161 8.83 19.05 10.56
C TYR A 161 9.45 18.15 11.63
N ILE A 162 9.46 16.83 11.40
CA ILE A 162 10.05 15.85 12.32
C ILE A 162 11.55 16.12 12.51
N HIS A 163 12.32 16.28 11.42
CA HIS A 163 13.75 16.56 11.48
C HIS A 163 14.05 17.90 12.16
N GLY A 164 13.22 18.93 11.93
CA GLY A 164 13.34 20.21 12.61
C GLY A 164 13.20 20.08 14.12
N ASN A 165 12.18 19.34 14.57
CA ASN A 165 11.94 19.08 15.99
C ASN A 165 13.04 18.22 16.62
N LEU A 166 13.53 17.18 15.92
CA LEU A 166 14.64 16.36 16.39
C LEU A 166 15.91 17.18 16.58
N LYS A 167 16.26 18.05 15.63
CA LYS A 167 17.41 18.95 15.78
C LYS A 167 17.26 19.92 16.95
N GLN A 168 16.04 20.41 17.20
CA GLN A 168 15.77 21.24 18.37
C GLN A 168 15.96 20.45 19.68
N LEU A 169 15.49 19.20 19.74
CA LEU A 169 15.68 18.33 20.89
C LEU A 169 17.16 17.99 21.12
N GLU A 170 17.90 17.63 20.07
CA GLU A 170 19.35 17.40 20.13
C GLU A 170 20.11 18.65 20.63
N ALA A 171 19.72 19.84 20.16
CA ALA A 171 20.28 21.10 20.65
C ALA A 171 19.97 21.35 22.13
N VAL A 172 18.75 21.04 22.59
CA VAL A 172 18.36 21.13 24.01
C VAL A 172 19.15 20.13 24.87
N PHE A 173 19.27 18.87 24.45
CA PHE A 173 20.05 17.86 25.18
C PHE A 173 21.54 18.20 25.24
N SER A 174 22.09 18.78 24.17
CA SER A 174 23.46 19.29 24.13
C SER A 174 23.65 20.46 25.11
N GLN A 175 22.68 21.39 25.20
CA GLN A 175 22.73 22.52 26.13
C GLN A 175 22.56 22.10 27.60
N LEU A 176 21.80 21.03 27.86
CA LEU A 176 21.58 20.50 29.20
C LEU A 176 22.71 19.58 29.68
N ASN A 177 23.77 19.35 28.89
CA ASN A 177 24.80 18.34 29.14
C ASN A 177 24.24 16.92 29.40
N ILE A 178 23.05 16.59 28.86
CA ILE A 178 22.42 15.27 28.97
C ILE A 178 22.81 14.40 27.75
N ILE A 179 24.02 14.58 27.24
CA ILE A 179 24.64 13.59 26.35
C ILE A 179 25.67 12.86 27.20
N GLU A 180 25.19 11.94 28.04
CA GLU A 180 26.06 10.86 28.48
C GLU A 180 26.52 10.10 27.22
N SER A 181 27.82 9.91 27.14
CA SER A 181 28.55 9.30 26.04
C SER A 181 27.85 8.09 25.42
N GLU A 182 27.52 8.17 24.14
CA GLU A 182 27.27 7.01 23.27
C GLU A 182 28.56 6.19 23.05
N GLN A 183 29.16 5.66 24.12
CA GLN A 183 30.28 4.71 24.00
C GLN A 183 29.99 3.30 24.53
N GLU A 184 28.77 2.98 24.99
CA GLU A 184 28.55 1.67 25.61
C GLU A 184 27.24 0.95 25.24
N ILE A 185 26.70 1.16 24.04
CA ILE A 185 25.70 0.21 23.48
C ILE A 185 26.02 -0.08 22.01
N LEU A 186 27.15 -0.74 21.77
CA LEU A 186 27.31 -1.74 20.73
C LEU A 186 28.59 -2.53 21.00
N PRO A 187 28.46 -3.81 21.42
CA PRO A 187 29.39 -4.79 20.92
C PRO A 187 28.62 -5.98 20.32
N HIS A 188 28.99 -6.28 19.06
CA HIS A 188 28.81 -7.56 18.37
C HIS A 188 27.44 -7.90 17.76
N THR A 189 27.28 -7.57 16.47
CA THR A 189 27.13 -8.62 15.45
C THR A 189 27.68 -8.15 14.11
N ASN A 190 28.98 -8.33 13.91
CA ASN A 190 29.49 -8.66 12.59
C ASN A 190 29.00 -10.07 12.26
N LEU A 191 28.00 -10.24 11.41
CA LEU A 191 27.82 -11.49 10.66
C LEU A 191 27.21 -11.20 9.28
N VAL A 192 28.13 -11.03 8.32
CA VAL A 192 28.14 -11.65 6.99
C VAL A 192 27.02 -11.26 6.02
N ARG A 193 27.41 -10.39 5.08
CA ARG A 193 26.98 -10.47 3.68
C ARG A 193 27.28 -11.87 3.13
N LYS A 194 26.25 -12.60 2.72
CA LYS A 194 26.27 -13.50 1.56
C LYS A 194 25.00 -13.26 0.76
#